data_AF-A0A8H5HWV5-F1
#
_entry.id   AF-A0A8H5HWV5-F1
#
_cell.length_a   1.000
_cell.length_b   1.000
_cell.length_c   1.000
_cell.angle_alpha   90.00
_cell.angle_beta   90.00
_cell.angle_gamma   90.00
#
_symmetry.space_group_name_H-M   'P 1'
#
loop_
_entity.id
_entity.type
_entity.pdbx_description
1 polymer ?
#
loop_
_entity_poly.entity_id
_entity_poly.type
_entity_poly.pdbx_seq_one_letter_code
_entity_poly.pdbx_strand_id
1 'polypeptide(L)'
;MDIDCALRRLPNSTLFLPFLADLSPTIISRISRDLHSLALSNLQLDIDNLHQLRLLRGRQEPQPDGSFSAPIIALRHYLLNVHNFRHRLLLTRLVCGSLSPATFRASPGKPLFDDTPNNRIYTCRLCRAPYKTVEHMLFQCTASIELVVRRSSFLRHIIPLFPQNVAHPRPPWRTSVAFGLLKQCIFHWELVPHTARFVFDMVSKWNELVHLQDNADGSDEDAE
;
A
#
# COMPACT_ATOMS: atom_id res chain seq x y z
N MET A 1 -19.40 -28.32 -10.24
CA MET A 1 -17.96 -28.31 -9.87
C MET A 1 -17.88 -29.06 -8.54
N ASP A 2 -17.08 -30.12 -8.47
CA ASP A 2 -16.93 -30.94 -7.27
C ASP A 2 -16.07 -30.20 -6.21
N ILE A 3 -16.45 -30.27 -4.93
CA ILE A 3 -15.72 -29.64 -3.83
C ILE A 3 -14.30 -30.21 -3.73
N ASP A 4 -14.13 -31.51 -3.98
CA ASP A 4 -12.80 -32.14 -3.96
C ASP A 4 -11.92 -31.59 -5.10
N CYS A 5 -12.51 -31.37 -6.26
CA CYS A 5 -11.83 -30.71 -7.38
C CYS A 5 -11.43 -29.26 -7.03
N ALA A 6 -12.29 -28.53 -6.31
CA ALA A 6 -11.97 -27.17 -5.86
C ALA A 6 -10.81 -27.16 -4.85
N LEU A 7 -10.80 -28.08 -3.87
CA LEU A 7 -9.73 -28.18 -2.86
C LEU A 7 -8.37 -28.50 -3.48
N ARG A 8 -8.33 -29.37 -4.51
CA ARG A 8 -7.09 -29.70 -5.23
C ARG A 8 -6.56 -28.57 -6.11
N ARG A 9 -7.42 -27.64 -6.52
CA ARG A 9 -7.04 -26.48 -7.34
C ARG A 9 -6.56 -25.28 -6.52
N LEU A 10 -6.66 -25.34 -5.20
CA LEU A 10 -6.15 -24.29 -4.34
C LEU A 10 -4.62 -24.25 -4.38
N PRO A 11 -4.01 -23.05 -4.37
CA PRO A 11 -2.56 -22.92 -4.38
C PRO A 11 -1.96 -23.56 -3.13
N ASN A 12 -0.91 -24.38 -3.33
CA ASN A 12 -0.19 -25.10 -2.28
C ASN A 12 -1.07 -26.02 -1.40
N SER A 13 -2.23 -26.46 -1.91
CA SER A 13 -3.16 -27.30 -1.15
C SER A 13 -2.75 -28.76 -1.18
N THR A 14 -2.67 -29.35 0.02
CA THR A 14 -2.60 -30.80 0.23
C THR A 14 -3.91 -31.36 0.78
N LEU A 15 -4.99 -30.55 0.77
CA LEU A 15 -6.29 -30.92 1.33
C LEU A 15 -7.07 -31.78 0.35
N PHE A 16 -7.71 -32.82 0.88
CA PHE A 16 -8.60 -33.71 0.16
C PHE A 16 -9.83 -34.01 1.01
N LEU A 17 -10.97 -34.20 0.35
CA LEU A 17 -12.14 -34.73 1.03
C LEU A 17 -11.97 -36.25 1.22
N PRO A 18 -12.24 -36.77 2.43
CA PRO A 18 -12.34 -38.21 2.63
C PRO A 18 -13.60 -38.76 1.95
N PHE A 19 -13.69 -40.09 1.88
CA PHE A 19 -14.87 -40.75 1.33
C PHE A 19 -16.13 -40.37 2.10
N LEU A 20 -17.28 -40.37 1.39
CA LEU A 20 -18.58 -39.98 1.95
C LEU A 20 -18.95 -40.76 3.22
N ALA A 21 -18.58 -42.04 3.30
CA ALA A 21 -18.84 -42.89 4.45
C ALA A 21 -18.08 -42.46 5.72
N ASP A 22 -16.95 -41.77 5.54
CA ASP A 22 -16.08 -41.31 6.62
C ASP A 22 -16.32 -39.83 6.98
N LEU A 23 -17.26 -39.15 6.32
CA LEU A 23 -17.58 -37.77 6.63
C LEU A 23 -18.29 -37.68 7.99
N SER A 24 -17.66 -36.97 8.90
CA SER A 24 -18.21 -36.63 10.21
C SER A 24 -18.07 -35.13 10.47
N PRO A 25 -18.90 -34.54 11.37
CA PRO A 25 -18.79 -33.13 11.73
C PRO A 25 -17.41 -32.72 12.23
N THR A 26 -16.70 -33.63 12.91
CA THR A 26 -15.34 -33.41 13.39
C THR A 26 -14.33 -33.31 12.25
N ILE A 27 -14.46 -34.17 11.24
CA ILE A 27 -13.61 -34.15 10.04
C ILE A 27 -13.84 -32.88 9.22
N ILE A 28 -15.11 -32.50 9.02
CA ILE A 28 -15.46 -31.25 8.33
C ILE A 28 -14.87 -30.04 9.07
N SER A 29 -14.99 -30.01 10.39
CA SER A 29 -14.43 -28.94 11.22
C SER A 29 -12.90 -28.88 11.11
N ARG A 30 -12.23 -30.04 11.07
CA ARG A 30 -10.78 -30.13 10.85
C ARG A 30 -10.41 -29.58 9.47
N ILE A 31 -11.04 -30.05 8.40
CA ILE A 31 -10.77 -29.57 7.03
C ILE A 31 -11.01 -28.07 6.92
N SER A 32 -12.08 -27.54 7.53
CA SER A 32 -12.35 -26.10 7.56
C SER A 32 -11.24 -25.32 8.25
N ARG A 33 -10.71 -25.81 9.37
CA ARG A 33 -9.60 -25.18 10.09
C ARG A 33 -8.31 -25.24 9.28
N ASP A 34 -8.03 -26.37 8.64
CA ASP A 34 -6.83 -26.57 7.84
C ASP A 34 -6.88 -25.69 6.57
N LEU A 35 -8.05 -25.58 5.94
CA LEU A 35 -8.31 -24.66 4.83
C LEU A 35 -8.08 -23.20 5.23
N HIS A 36 -8.59 -22.81 6.40
CA HIS A 36 -8.39 -21.46 6.94
C HIS A 36 -6.90 -21.18 7.20
N SER A 37 -6.18 -22.12 7.81
CA SER A 37 -4.74 -22.01 8.05
C SER A 37 -3.95 -21.89 6.74
N LEU A 38 -4.28 -22.71 5.74
CA LEU A 38 -3.67 -22.67 4.42
C LEU A 38 -3.92 -21.32 3.73
N ALA A 39 -5.15 -20.81 3.79
CA ALA A 39 -5.49 -19.50 3.23
C ALA A 39 -4.70 -18.38 3.90
N LEU A 40 -4.56 -18.38 5.23
CA LEU A 40 -3.74 -17.41 5.95
C LEU A 40 -2.26 -17.49 5.58
N SER A 41 -1.72 -18.70 5.47
CA SER A 41 -0.32 -18.91 5.06
C SER A 41 -0.05 -18.37 3.67
N ASN A 42 -0.91 -18.69 2.70
CA ASN A 42 -0.82 -18.18 1.34
C ASN A 42 -0.93 -16.65 1.30
N LEU A 43 -1.86 -16.05 2.06
CA LEU A 43 -1.98 -14.59 2.17
C LEU A 43 -0.71 -13.94 2.74
N GLN A 44 -0.09 -14.55 3.74
CA GLN A 44 1.16 -14.05 4.32
C GLN A 44 2.31 -14.13 3.29
N LEU A 45 2.41 -15.23 2.55
CA LEU A 45 3.36 -15.37 1.45
C LEU A 45 3.16 -14.29 0.38
N ASP A 46 1.91 -13.99 0.02
CA ASP A 46 1.61 -12.90 -0.93
C ASP A 46 2.05 -11.54 -0.39
N ILE A 47 1.80 -11.24 0.89
CA ILE A 47 2.26 -10.00 1.53
C ILE A 47 3.79 -9.88 1.48
N ASP A 48 4.50 -10.96 1.78
CA ASP A 48 5.96 -10.99 1.86
C ASP A 48 6.63 -10.96 0.49
N ASN A 49 6.01 -11.53 -0.54
CA ASN A 49 6.58 -11.62 -1.88
C ASN A 49 6.18 -10.45 -2.79
N LEU A 50 4.94 -9.94 -2.69
CA LEU A 50 4.48 -8.86 -3.57
C LEU A 50 5.02 -7.50 -3.12
N HIS A 51 5.83 -6.85 -3.95
CA HIS A 51 6.43 -5.54 -3.64
C HIS A 51 5.37 -4.45 -3.37
N GLN A 52 4.22 -4.55 -4.05
CA GLN A 52 3.09 -3.62 -3.90
C GLN A 52 2.51 -3.63 -2.47
N LEU A 53 2.61 -4.77 -1.77
CA LEU A 53 2.11 -4.96 -0.41
C LEU A 53 3.16 -4.66 0.66
N ARG A 54 4.28 -4.03 0.32
CA ARG A 54 5.37 -3.73 1.26
C ARG A 54 4.93 -3.00 2.53
N LEU A 55 3.88 -2.17 2.47
CA LEU A 55 3.32 -1.48 3.66
C LEU A 55 2.70 -2.46 4.66
N LEU A 56 2.22 -3.62 4.20
CA LEU A 56 1.62 -4.67 5.04
C LEU A 56 2.66 -5.61 5.66
N ARG A 57 3.90 -5.66 5.14
CA ARG A 57 4.96 -6.55 5.64
C ARG A 57 5.38 -6.18 7.05
N GLY A 58 5.42 -7.14 7.96
CA GLY A 58 5.79 -6.92 9.37
C GLY A 58 4.98 -5.78 9.99
N ARG A 59 3.70 -5.68 9.63
CA ARG A 59 2.79 -4.66 10.15
C ARG A 59 2.41 -5.01 11.58
N GLN A 60 2.37 -3.98 12.41
CA GLN A 60 1.77 -4.03 13.74
C GLN A 60 0.52 -3.16 13.73
N GLU A 61 -0.63 -3.78 13.97
CA GLU A 61 -1.93 -3.10 14.11
C GLU A 61 -2.14 -2.80 15.59
N PRO A 62 -2.35 -1.53 15.95
CA PRO A 62 -2.60 -1.16 17.33
C PRO A 62 -4.01 -1.60 17.74
N GLN A 63 -4.13 -2.17 18.92
CA GLN A 63 -5.37 -2.66 19.51
C GLN A 63 -6.02 -1.60 20.40
N PRO A 64 -7.32 -1.74 20.74
CA PRO A 64 -8.03 -0.82 21.63
C PRO A 64 -7.43 -0.75 23.05
N ASP A 65 -6.76 -1.81 23.50
CA ASP A 65 -6.08 -1.90 24.79
C ASP A 65 -4.67 -1.25 24.79
N GLY A 66 -4.24 -0.68 23.66
CA GLY A 66 -2.91 -0.10 23.49
C GLY A 66 -1.81 -1.11 23.15
N SER A 67 -2.12 -2.42 23.11
CA SER A 67 -1.17 -3.44 22.64
C SER A 67 -1.03 -3.40 21.12
N PHE A 68 0.02 -4.04 20.61
CA PHE A 68 0.23 -4.20 19.17
C PHE A 68 0.09 -5.67 18.80
N SER A 69 -0.69 -5.96 17.75
CA SER A 69 -0.79 -7.31 17.18
C SER A 69 -0.34 -7.30 15.72
N ALA A 70 0.09 -8.44 15.18
CA ALA A 70 0.47 -8.57 13.77
C ALA A 70 -0.53 -9.48 13.02
N PRO A 71 -1.81 -9.08 12.91
CA PRO A 71 -2.81 -9.94 12.30
C PRO A 71 -2.64 -9.95 10.78
N ILE A 72 -2.81 -11.13 10.18
CA ILE A 72 -2.87 -11.29 8.73
C ILE A 72 -4.18 -10.65 8.21
N ILE A 73 -5.31 -11.02 8.83
CA ILE A 73 -6.64 -10.49 8.55
C ILE A 73 -7.15 -9.73 9.77
N ALA A 74 -7.46 -8.43 9.60
CA ALA A 74 -8.08 -7.62 10.63
C ALA A 74 -8.87 -6.45 10.02
N LEU A 75 -9.88 -5.99 10.73
CA LEU A 75 -10.48 -4.68 10.49
C LEU A 75 -9.42 -3.62 10.84
N ARG A 76 -8.97 -2.88 9.84
CA ARG A 76 -7.85 -1.93 10.00
C ARG A 76 -8.32 -0.72 10.82
N HIS A 77 -7.52 -0.30 11.80
CA HIS A 77 -7.86 0.82 12.70
C HIS A 77 -8.21 2.12 11.95
N TYR A 78 -7.56 2.39 10.81
CA TYR A 78 -7.85 3.57 10.01
C TYR A 78 -9.26 3.59 9.41
N LEU A 79 -9.91 2.44 9.25
CA LEU A 79 -11.29 2.38 8.78
C LEU A 79 -12.26 2.97 9.81
N LEU A 80 -11.87 2.94 11.09
CA LEU A 80 -12.63 3.53 12.20
C LEU A 80 -12.28 5.01 12.38
N ASN A 81 -10.99 5.36 12.35
CA ASN A 81 -10.52 6.71 12.70
C ASN A 81 -10.61 7.74 11.58
N VAL A 82 -10.57 7.31 10.33
CA VAL A 82 -10.63 8.23 9.19
C VAL A 82 -12.08 8.37 8.77
N HIS A 83 -12.78 9.45 9.14
CA HIS A 83 -14.20 9.61 8.84
C HIS A 83 -14.52 10.01 7.39
N ASN A 84 -13.56 10.61 6.67
CA ASN A 84 -13.76 10.96 5.27
C ASN A 84 -13.60 9.72 4.37
N PHE A 85 -14.66 9.38 3.63
CA PHE A 85 -14.68 8.22 2.74
C PHE A 85 -13.60 8.26 1.65
N ARG A 86 -13.35 9.42 1.04
CA ARG A 86 -12.35 9.55 -0.04
C ARG A 86 -10.94 9.34 0.51
N HIS A 87 -10.65 9.86 1.71
CA HIS A 87 -9.37 9.64 2.38
C HIS A 87 -9.18 8.15 2.73
N ARG A 88 -10.22 7.49 3.28
CA ARG A 88 -10.21 6.04 3.57
C ARG A 88 -9.96 5.19 2.33
N LEU A 89 -10.68 5.48 1.25
CA LEU A 89 -10.57 4.73 0.01
C LEU A 89 -9.16 4.83 -0.56
N LEU A 90 -8.61 6.05 -0.60
CA LEU A 90 -7.26 6.26 -1.11
C LEU A 90 -6.18 5.63 -0.23
N LEU A 91 -6.33 5.72 1.09
CA LEU A 91 -5.42 5.06 2.02
C LEU A 91 -5.49 3.54 1.89
N THR A 92 -6.67 2.98 1.66
CA THR A 92 -6.84 1.54 1.39
C THR A 92 -6.14 1.14 0.09
N ARG A 93 -6.28 1.95 -0.97
CA ARG A 93 -5.56 1.74 -2.22
C ARG A 93 -4.05 1.82 -2.02
N LEU A 94 -3.56 2.79 -1.23
CA LEU A 94 -2.15 2.90 -0.89
C LEU A 94 -1.62 1.64 -0.19
N VAL A 95 -2.28 1.22 0.88
CA VAL A 95 -1.86 0.07 1.69
C VAL A 95 -1.93 -1.24 0.90
N CYS A 96 -2.93 -1.39 0.03
CA CYS A 96 -3.08 -2.57 -0.84
C CYS A 96 -2.30 -2.45 -2.16
N GLY A 97 -1.42 -1.45 -2.31
CA GLY A 97 -0.55 -1.31 -3.48
C GLY A 97 -1.27 -0.97 -4.80
N SER A 98 -2.52 -0.48 -4.73
CA SER A 98 -3.39 -0.17 -5.87
C SER A 98 -3.62 1.34 -6.09
N LEU A 99 -2.73 2.20 -5.56
CA LEU A 99 -2.67 3.60 -5.96
C LEU A 99 -2.46 3.69 -7.48
N SER A 100 -3.23 4.56 -8.16
CA SER A 100 -3.43 4.50 -9.62
C SER A 100 -2.13 4.40 -10.44
N PRO A 101 -2.17 3.78 -11.64
CA PRO A 101 -1.01 3.71 -12.55
C PRO A 101 -0.47 5.07 -12.98
N ALA A 102 -1.32 6.10 -13.11
CA ALA A 102 -0.90 7.47 -13.40
C ALA A 102 -0.02 8.04 -12.27
N THR A 103 -0.27 7.59 -11.05
CA THR A 103 0.46 8.00 -9.85
C THR A 103 1.67 7.08 -9.57
N PHE A 104 1.62 5.78 -9.86
CA PHE A 104 2.73 4.84 -9.69
C PHE A 104 2.73 3.74 -10.77
N ARG A 105 3.57 3.89 -11.79
CA ARG A 105 3.82 2.80 -12.76
C ARG A 105 4.83 1.76 -12.24
N ALA A 106 5.52 2.06 -11.13
CA ALA A 106 6.50 1.16 -10.52
C ALA A 106 5.82 0.10 -9.63
N SER A 107 5.08 -0.81 -10.24
CA SER A 107 4.60 -2.03 -9.60
C SER A 107 5.31 -3.23 -10.24
N PRO A 108 6.29 -3.85 -9.57
CA PRO A 108 6.75 -5.18 -9.97
C PRO A 108 5.54 -6.11 -9.86
N GLY A 109 5.14 -6.74 -10.97
CA GLY A 109 4.06 -7.74 -10.99
C GLY A 109 2.84 -7.43 -11.86
N LYS A 110 2.78 -6.30 -12.59
CA LYS A 110 1.83 -6.17 -13.70
C LYS A 110 2.58 -6.05 -15.04
N PRO A 111 2.60 -7.09 -15.87
CA PRO A 111 2.81 -6.90 -17.30
C PRO A 111 1.51 -6.25 -17.82
N LEU A 112 1.47 -4.91 -17.86
CA LEU A 112 0.54 -4.22 -18.74
C LEU A 112 1.13 -4.38 -20.15
N PHE A 113 0.78 -5.49 -20.80
CA PHE A 113 0.98 -5.73 -22.24
C PHE A 113 2.28 -5.16 -22.81
N ASP A 114 3.42 -5.81 -22.52
CA ASP A 114 4.61 -5.71 -23.36
C ASP A 114 5.71 -6.64 -22.82
N ASP A 115 5.92 -7.75 -23.52
CA ASP A 115 7.02 -8.68 -23.30
C ASP A 115 8.33 -8.10 -23.86
N THR A 116 8.81 -6.98 -23.28
CA THR A 116 10.18 -6.52 -23.54
C THR A 116 10.99 -6.41 -22.24
N PRO A 117 12.11 -7.14 -22.11
CA PRO A 117 12.93 -7.21 -20.91
C PRO A 117 13.88 -6.00 -20.80
N ASN A 118 13.37 -4.79 -21.04
CA ASN A 118 14.20 -3.60 -21.05
C ASN A 118 13.85 -2.71 -19.87
N ASN A 119 14.54 -2.94 -18.75
CA ASN A 119 14.96 -1.97 -17.72
C ASN A 119 14.18 -0.63 -17.67
N ARG A 120 12.84 -0.65 -17.56
CA ARG A 120 12.02 0.57 -17.48
C ARG A 120 12.25 1.19 -16.11
N ILE A 121 13.31 1.99 -15.97
CA ILE A 121 13.54 2.87 -14.83
C ILE A 121 12.34 3.81 -14.78
N TYR A 122 11.37 3.51 -13.91
CA TYR A 122 10.20 4.35 -13.73
C TYR A 122 10.65 5.67 -13.14
N THR A 123 10.78 6.70 -13.96
CA THR A 123 11.14 8.05 -13.53
C THR A 123 9.92 8.79 -12.99
N CYS A 124 10.17 9.75 -12.11
CA CYS A 124 9.18 10.70 -11.68
C CYS A 124 8.72 11.57 -12.87
N ARG A 125 7.41 11.73 -13.08
CA ARG A 125 6.89 12.56 -14.18
C ARG A 125 7.26 14.04 -14.03
N LEU A 126 7.26 14.54 -12.80
CA LEU A 126 7.52 15.95 -12.52
C LEU A 126 9.01 16.29 -12.48
N CYS A 127 9.82 15.56 -11.69
CA CYS A 127 11.24 15.90 -11.50
C CYS A 127 12.22 15.00 -12.25
N ARG A 128 11.74 14.01 -13.03
CA ARG A 128 12.53 13.02 -13.78
C ARG A 128 13.50 12.17 -12.95
N ALA A 129 13.48 12.27 -11.62
CA ALA A 129 14.30 11.46 -10.73
C ALA A 129 14.03 9.95 -10.93
N PRO A 130 15.06 9.10 -10.79
CA PRO A 130 14.90 7.65 -10.92
C PRO A 130 14.06 7.10 -9.78
N TYR A 131 13.21 6.11 -10.10
CA TYR A 131 12.31 5.40 -9.18
C TYR A 131 11.14 6.24 -8.65
N LYS A 132 10.00 6.15 -9.33
CA LYS A 132 8.71 6.67 -8.86
C LYS A 132 8.15 5.79 -7.74
N THR A 133 8.58 6.02 -6.51
CA THR A 133 8.00 5.38 -5.32
C THR A 133 7.01 6.30 -4.60
N VAL A 134 6.11 5.73 -3.80
CA VAL A 134 5.15 6.50 -3.01
C VAL A 134 5.85 7.51 -2.10
N GLU A 135 6.95 7.08 -1.49
CA GLU A 135 7.78 7.92 -0.63
C GLU A 135 8.35 9.10 -1.39
N HIS A 136 8.75 8.88 -2.66
CA HIS A 136 9.24 9.96 -3.49
C HIS A 136 8.15 11.02 -3.68
N MET A 137 6.98 10.62 -4.12
CA MET A 137 5.88 11.56 -4.35
C MET A 137 5.48 12.31 -3.07
N LEU A 138 5.29 11.58 -1.97
CA LEU A 138 4.82 12.15 -0.72
C LEU A 138 5.90 13.00 -0.02
N PHE A 139 7.14 12.51 0.04
CA PHE A 139 8.15 13.04 0.96
C PHE A 139 9.41 13.61 0.31
N GLN A 140 9.69 13.33 -0.96
CA GLN A 140 11.00 13.69 -1.55
C GLN A 140 10.91 14.57 -2.80
N CYS A 141 9.84 14.50 -3.59
CA CYS A 141 9.73 15.25 -4.84
C CYS A 141 9.72 16.76 -4.58
N THR A 142 10.58 17.51 -5.27
CA THR A 142 10.73 18.97 -5.14
C THR A 142 10.33 19.74 -6.40
N ALA A 143 9.81 19.06 -7.43
CA ALA A 143 9.46 19.71 -8.71
C ALA A 143 8.36 20.78 -8.60
N SER A 144 7.54 20.76 -7.54
CA SER A 144 6.50 21.76 -7.32
C SER A 144 6.59 22.33 -5.92
N ILE A 145 6.62 23.66 -5.84
CA ILE A 145 6.60 24.39 -4.57
C ILE A 145 5.36 24.05 -3.74
N GLU A 146 4.20 23.83 -4.38
CA GLU A 146 2.98 23.45 -3.68
C GLU A 146 3.10 22.11 -2.97
N LEU A 147 3.74 21.12 -3.61
CA LEU A 147 4.00 19.81 -3.00
C LEU A 147 4.94 19.94 -1.80
N VAL A 148 5.97 20.78 -1.91
CA VAL A 148 6.93 21.06 -0.83
C VAL A 148 6.24 21.76 0.35
N VAL A 149 5.35 22.73 0.09
CA VAL A 149 4.59 23.44 1.13
C VAL A 149 3.64 22.49 1.85
N ARG A 150 2.87 21.67 1.11
CA ARG A 150 1.95 20.67 1.71
C ARG A 150 2.69 19.68 2.60
N ARG A 151 3.83 19.18 2.13
CA ARG A 151 4.71 18.31 2.93
C ARG A 151 5.21 19.01 4.18
N SER A 152 5.76 20.22 4.04
CA SER A 152 6.26 20.99 5.19
C SER A 152 5.17 21.26 6.23
N SER A 153 3.96 21.60 5.77
CA SER A 153 2.80 21.81 6.65
C SER A 153 2.39 20.53 7.36
N PHE A 154 2.34 19.40 6.64
CA PHE A 154 2.03 18.11 7.22
C PHE A 154 3.07 17.72 8.29
N LEU A 155 4.36 17.82 7.97
CA LEU A 155 5.44 17.46 8.89
C LEU A 155 5.44 18.34 10.14
N ARG A 156 5.25 19.65 10.00
CA ARG A 156 5.12 20.56 11.14
C ARG A 156 3.96 20.18 12.06
N HIS A 157 2.86 19.66 11.48
CA HIS A 157 1.69 19.21 12.22
C HIS A 157 1.90 17.87 12.92
N ILE A 158 2.53 16.89 12.26
CA ILE A 158 2.65 15.52 12.81
C ILE A 158 3.87 15.31 13.70
N ILE A 159 4.97 16.05 13.51
CA ILE A 159 6.20 15.89 14.31
C ILE A 159 5.93 16.04 15.82
N PRO A 160 5.17 17.05 16.29
CA PRO A 160 4.86 17.19 17.71
C PRO A 160 3.99 16.05 18.28
N LEU A 161 3.30 15.30 17.43
CA LEU A 161 2.43 14.19 17.83
C LEU A 161 3.19 12.86 17.96
N PHE A 162 4.46 12.81 17.56
CA PHE A 162 5.26 11.61 17.78
C PHE A 162 5.71 11.50 19.24
N PRO A 163 5.89 10.27 19.75
CA PRO A 163 6.57 10.05 21.02
C PRO A 163 7.95 10.74 21.02
N GLN A 164 8.27 11.47 22.08
CA GLN A 164 9.47 12.33 22.21
C GLN A 164 10.81 11.59 22.01
N ASN A 165 10.80 10.25 22.00
CA ASN A 165 11.97 9.39 21.87
C ASN A 165 12.30 9.00 20.42
N VAL A 166 11.53 9.47 19.42
CA VAL A 166 11.80 9.16 18.00
C VAL A 166 12.56 10.33 17.38
N ALA A 167 13.83 10.11 17.03
CA ALA A 167 14.59 11.08 16.26
C ALA A 167 13.98 11.22 14.86
N HIS A 168 13.48 12.42 14.54
CA HIS A 168 12.97 12.73 13.20
C HIS A 168 14.08 13.36 12.36
N PRO A 169 14.69 12.61 11.41
CA PRO A 169 15.70 13.19 10.55
C PRO A 169 15.12 14.39 9.80
N ARG A 170 15.93 15.41 9.52
CA ARG A 170 15.52 16.52 8.65
C ARG A 170 15.59 16.06 7.18
N PRO A 171 14.65 16.48 6.31
CA PRO A 171 14.73 16.19 4.89
C PRO A 171 15.99 16.84 4.24
N PRO A 172 16.50 16.31 3.11
CA PRO A 172 15.92 15.24 2.29
C PRO A 172 16.16 13.84 2.87
N TRP A 173 15.11 13.02 2.88
CA TRP A 173 15.19 11.66 3.40
C TRP A 173 15.61 10.65 2.34
N ARG A 174 16.35 9.63 2.75
CA ARG A 174 16.50 8.39 1.96
C ARG A 174 15.15 7.68 1.86
N THR A 175 14.93 6.91 0.79
CA THR A 175 13.66 6.21 0.53
C THR A 175 13.26 5.27 1.68
N SER A 176 14.21 4.59 2.32
CA SER A 176 13.95 3.73 3.48
C SER A 176 13.42 4.51 4.70
N VAL A 177 13.96 5.70 4.95
CA VAL A 177 13.52 6.59 6.05
C VAL A 177 12.11 7.10 5.78
N ALA A 178 11.86 7.59 4.56
CA ALA A 178 10.54 8.07 4.16
C ALA A 178 9.49 6.94 4.17
N PHE A 179 9.88 5.70 3.81
CA PHE A 179 9.03 4.53 3.91
C PHE A 179 8.70 4.19 5.37
N GLY A 180 9.70 4.17 6.25
CA GLY A 180 9.52 3.92 7.68
C GLY A 180 8.58 4.95 8.31
N LEU A 181 8.77 6.23 7.99
CA LEU A 181 7.88 7.31 8.45
C LEU A 181 6.45 7.11 7.94
N LEU A 182 6.27 6.84 6.65
CA LEU A 182 4.94 6.58 6.08
C LEU A 182 4.25 5.44 6.82
N LYS A 183 4.97 4.34 7.07
CA LYS A 183 4.45 3.18 7.77
C LYS A 183 4.04 3.54 9.21
N GLN A 184 4.89 4.25 9.95
CA GLN A 184 4.56 4.72 11.30
C GLN A 184 3.31 5.62 11.31
N CYS A 185 3.23 6.58 10.40
CA CYS A 185 2.10 7.49 10.26
C CYS A 185 0.78 6.78 9.94
N ILE A 186 0.82 5.74 9.08
CA ILE A 186 -0.38 4.98 8.69
C ILE A 186 -0.84 4.05 9.80
N PHE A 187 0.07 3.46 10.57
CA PHE A 187 -0.25 2.44 11.58
C PHE A 187 -0.29 2.96 13.01
N HIS A 188 -0.44 4.27 13.19
CA HIS A 188 -0.60 4.91 14.50
C HIS A 188 -2.00 5.54 14.64
N TRP A 189 -2.68 5.26 15.76
CA TRP A 189 -4.07 5.71 16.01
C TRP A 189 -4.27 7.20 15.77
N GLU A 190 -3.41 8.03 16.37
CA GLU A 190 -3.56 9.48 16.32
C GLU A 190 -3.09 10.10 14.99
N LEU A 191 -2.13 9.46 14.31
CA LEU A 191 -1.53 10.03 13.12
C LEU A 191 -2.31 9.69 11.85
N VAL A 192 -3.04 8.57 11.86
CA VAL A 192 -3.67 8.07 10.63
C VAL A 192 -4.72 9.00 10.02
N PRO A 193 -5.55 9.75 10.78
CA PRO A 193 -6.47 10.73 10.20
C PRO A 193 -5.74 11.85 9.45
N HIS A 194 -4.65 12.36 10.03
CA HIS A 194 -3.82 13.39 9.42
C HIS A 194 -3.10 12.87 8.19
N THR A 195 -2.56 11.66 8.27
CA THR A 195 -1.87 10.97 7.18
C THR A 195 -2.81 10.72 6.02
N ALA A 196 -4.03 10.25 6.27
CA ALA A 196 -5.02 9.98 5.24
C ALA A 196 -5.41 11.25 4.46
N ARG A 197 -5.59 12.37 5.17
CA ARG A 197 -5.81 13.68 4.54
C ARG A 197 -4.61 14.12 3.71
N PHE A 198 -3.40 14.04 4.26
CA PHE A 198 -2.18 14.40 3.56
C PHE A 198 -1.98 13.60 2.27
N VAL A 199 -2.15 12.27 2.32
CA VAL A 199 -2.06 11.40 1.15
C VAL A 199 -3.09 11.81 0.09
N PHE A 200 -4.32 12.12 0.50
CA PHE A 200 -5.36 12.59 -0.40
C PHE A 200 -5.01 13.91 -1.07
N ASP A 201 -4.58 14.90 -0.29
CA ASP A 201 -4.20 16.22 -0.81
C ASP A 201 -3.00 16.13 -1.77
N MET A 202 -2.01 15.31 -1.42
CA MET A 202 -0.82 15.09 -2.25
C MET A 202 -1.14 14.38 -3.56
N VAL A 203 -1.91 13.29 -3.53
CA VAL A 203 -2.28 12.55 -4.75
C VAL A 203 -3.15 13.41 -5.66
N SER A 204 -4.09 14.17 -5.10
CA SER A 204 -4.95 15.05 -5.87
C SER A 204 -4.14 16.11 -6.61
N LYS A 205 -3.24 16.82 -5.89
CA LYS A 205 -2.39 17.83 -6.51
C LYS A 205 -1.38 17.23 -7.49
N TRP A 206 -0.84 16.05 -7.18
CA TRP A 206 0.07 15.35 -8.08
C TRP A 206 -0.59 15.05 -9.42
N ASN A 207 -1.82 14.51 -9.41
CA ASN A 207 -2.53 14.18 -10.63
C ASN A 207 -2.85 15.45 -11.44
N GLU A 208 -3.26 16.53 -10.78
CA GLU A 208 -3.44 17.84 -11.42
C GLU A 208 -2.17 18.31 -12.15
N LEU A 209 -1.02 18.30 -11.47
CA LEU A 209 0.26 18.71 -12.04
C LEU A 209 0.68 17.82 -13.23
N VAL A 210 0.47 16.50 -13.12
CA VAL A 210 0.77 15.57 -14.20
C VAL A 210 -0.13 15.82 -15.41
N HIS A 211 -1.43 16.09 -15.21
CA HIS A 211 -2.33 16.39 -16.31
C HIS A 211 -1.97 17.70 -17.02
N LEU A 212 -1.57 18.73 -16.26
CA LEU A 212 -1.09 19.99 -16.85
C LEU A 212 0.17 19.79 -17.69
N GLN A 213 1.10 18.95 -17.23
CA GLN A 213 2.30 18.63 -17.97
C GLN A 213 2.01 17.81 -19.23
N ASP A 214 1.16 16.78 -19.14
CA ASP A 214 0.77 15.95 -20.29
C ASP A 214 0.06 16.81 -21.37
N ASN A 215 -0.70 17.84 -20.98
CA ASN A 215 -1.33 18.77 -21.91
C ASN A 215 -0.35 19.77 -22.55
N ALA A 216 0.69 20.19 -21.84
CA ALA A 216 1.72 21.09 -22.36
C ALA A 216 2.68 20.38 -23.32
N ASP A 217 3.09 19.16 -22.97
CA ASP A 217 3.96 18.34 -23.82
C ASP A 217 3.23 17.92 -25.12
N GLY A 218 1.90 17.77 -25.10
CA GLY A 218 1.10 17.45 -26.28
C GLY A 218 0.72 18.63 -27.19
N SER A 219 0.92 19.88 -26.75
CA SER A 219 0.67 21.06 -27.60
C SER A 219 1.86 21.45 -28.47
N ASP A 220 3.05 20.94 -28.16
CA ASP A 220 4.27 21.23 -28.93
C ASP A 220 4.45 20.30 -30.14
N GLU A 221 3.73 19.16 -30.21
CA GLU A 221 3.81 18.21 -31.33
C GLU A 221 2.89 18.57 -32.54
N ASP A 222 1.95 19.50 -32.37
CA ASP A 222 1.02 19.95 -33.43
C ASP A 222 1.48 21.26 -34.12
N ALA A 223 2.74 21.68 -33.90
CA ALA A 223 3.30 22.95 -34.39
C ALA A 223 4.44 22.82 -35.42
N GLU A 224 4.59 21.64 -36.07
CA GLU A 224 5.49 21.45 -37.23
C GLU A 224 4.73 21.19 -38.54
#